data_AF-A0A1Y4BZV9-F1
#
_entry.id   AF-A0A1Y4BZV9-F1
#
_cell.length_a   1.000
_cell.length_b   1.000
_cell.length_c   1.000
_cell.angle_alpha   90.00
_cell.angle_beta   90.00
_cell.angle_gamma   90.00
#
_symmetry.space_group_name_H-M   'P 1'
#
loop_
_entity.id
_entity.type
_entity.pdbx_description
1 polymer ?
#
loop_
_entity_poly.entity_id
_entity_poly.type
_entity_poly.pdbx_seq_one_letter_code
_entity_poly.pdbx_strand_id
1 'polypeptide(L)'
;MSKQAYPLLEALRARGPAAYTGEPLSYLLVEVRGERLQLTGATPLRFPRDRPIRMGAEYRYILEAGEAEKLLAALSRASGDRPEQRIAREFELSWPERPLKDYLDGLGLTYQYEYTEGESI
;
A
#
# COMPACT_ATOMS: atom_id res chain seq x y z
N MET A 1 -14.69 19.33 20.30
CA MET A 1 -14.70 18.19 19.35
C MET A 1 -13.55 17.28 19.78
N SER A 2 -13.83 16.08 20.30
CA SER A 2 -12.77 15.13 20.66
C SER A 2 -12.05 14.72 19.37
N LYS A 3 -10.75 15.00 19.28
CA LYS A 3 -9.90 14.47 18.22
C LYS A 3 -9.98 12.95 18.34
N GLN A 4 -10.61 12.29 17.37
CA GLN A 4 -10.68 10.84 17.34
C GLN A 4 -9.25 10.33 17.26
N ALA A 5 -8.81 9.55 18.26
CA ALA A 5 -7.44 9.08 18.32
C ALA A 5 -7.25 7.90 17.36
N TYR A 6 -6.25 7.99 16.48
CA TYR A 6 -5.87 6.95 15.52
C TYR A 6 -4.50 6.39 15.90
N PRO A 7 -4.40 5.60 16.99
CA PRO A 7 -3.12 5.24 17.59
C PRO A 7 -2.19 4.48 16.65
N LEU A 8 -2.71 3.62 15.77
CA LEU A 8 -1.86 2.89 14.82
C LEU A 8 -1.30 3.81 13.74
N LEU A 9 -2.13 4.73 13.23
CA LEU A 9 -1.69 5.73 12.28
C LEU A 9 -0.67 6.69 12.90
N GLU A 10 -0.89 7.13 14.13
CA GLU A 10 0.06 7.98 14.85
C GLU A 10 1.37 7.27 15.14
N ALA A 11 1.32 5.98 15.50
CA ALA A 11 2.51 5.16 15.69
C ALA A 11 3.29 5.01 14.38
N LEU A 12 2.61 4.82 13.24
CA LEU A 12 3.25 4.79 11.93
C LEU A 12 3.88 6.15 11.58
N ARG A 13 3.15 7.25 11.79
CA ARG A 13 3.65 8.62 11.60
C ARG A 13 4.92 8.89 12.41
N ALA A 14 4.95 8.45 13.67
CA ALA A 14 6.09 8.64 14.56
C ALA A 14 7.33 7.86 14.11
N ARG A 15 7.15 6.70 13.45
CA ARG A 15 8.26 5.93 12.85
C ARG A 15 8.83 6.60 11.60
N GLY A 16 8.02 7.40 10.91
CA GLY A 16 8.37 8.01 9.64
C GLY A 16 8.12 7.08 8.44
N PRO A 17 8.44 7.55 7.23
CA PRO A 17 8.22 6.78 6.00
C PRO A 17 9.03 5.49 5.97
N ALA A 18 8.43 4.43 5.44
CA ALA A 18 9.06 3.14 5.22
C ALA A 18 9.10 2.80 3.73
N ALA A 19 10.30 2.54 3.20
CA ALA A 19 10.52 2.19 1.81
C ALA A 19 10.99 0.74 1.69
N TYR A 20 10.45 0.03 0.71
CA TYR A 20 10.75 -1.36 0.39
C TYR A 20 11.07 -1.48 -1.09
N THR A 21 12.06 -2.31 -1.44
CA THR A 21 12.44 -2.62 -2.83
C THR A 21 12.62 -4.13 -2.97
N GLY A 22 12.20 -4.72 -4.10
CA GLY A 22 12.38 -6.15 -4.37
C GLY A 22 11.35 -6.75 -5.32
N GLU A 23 11.78 -7.64 -6.22
CA GLU A 23 10.91 -8.29 -7.22
C GLU A 23 9.74 -9.08 -6.59
N PRO A 24 8.52 -9.10 -7.16
CA PRO A 24 8.05 -8.48 -8.40
C PRO A 24 7.47 -7.07 -8.20
N LEU A 25 7.95 -6.25 -7.26
CA LEU A 25 7.81 -4.78 -7.35
C LEU A 25 9.15 -4.04 -7.42
N SER A 26 9.21 -2.91 -8.13
CA SER A 26 10.45 -2.11 -8.11
C SER A 26 10.57 -1.44 -6.74
N TYR A 27 9.44 -0.99 -6.18
CA TYR A 27 9.40 -0.13 -5.00
C TYR A 27 8.01 -0.06 -4.36
N LEU A 28 7.95 0.01 -3.02
CA LEU A 28 6.81 0.44 -2.21
C LEU A 28 7.26 1.52 -1.22
N LEU A 29 6.49 2.61 -1.13
CA LEU A 29 6.55 3.61 -0.06
C LEU A 29 5.28 3.59 0.77
N VAL A 30 5.46 3.47 2.08
CA VAL A 30 4.41 3.61 3.09
C VAL A 30 4.70 4.86 3.91
N GLU A 31 3.81 5.84 3.88
CA GLU A 31 4.00 7.07 4.64
C GLU A 31 2.69 7.70 5.13
N VAL A 32 2.77 8.47 6.22
CA VAL A 32 1.65 9.26 6.72
C VAL A 32 1.90 10.72 6.38
N ARG A 33 1.04 11.31 5.54
CA ARG A 33 1.06 12.73 5.19
C ARG A 33 -0.19 13.43 5.73
N GLY A 34 0.00 14.33 6.70
CA GLY A 34 -1.11 14.93 7.42
C GLY A 34 -1.88 13.88 8.22
N GLU A 35 -3.18 13.73 7.92
CA GLU A 35 -4.07 12.71 8.51
C GLU A 35 -4.34 11.54 7.55
N ARG A 36 -3.51 11.36 6.52
CA ARG A 36 -3.71 10.35 5.48
C ARG A 36 -2.55 9.37 5.42
N LEU A 37 -2.89 8.09 5.24
CA LEU A 37 -1.93 7.05 4.87
C LEU A 37 -1.79 7.03 3.34
N GLN A 38 -0.56 7.11 2.85
CA GLN A 38 -0.22 6.98 1.43
C GLN A 38 0.61 5.71 1.22
N LEU A 39 0.18 4.90 0.27
CA LEU A 39 0.83 3.67 -0.15
C LEU A 39 1.15 3.83 -1.64
N THR A 40 2.40 4.13 -1.97
CA THR A 40 2.84 4.36 -3.35
C THR A 40 3.69 3.19 -3.80
N GLY A 41 3.26 2.50 -4.86
CA GLY A 41 4.00 1.38 -5.44
C GLY A 41 4.43 1.67 -6.88
N ALA A 42 5.56 1.11 -7.29
CA ALA A 42 6.03 1.12 -8.66
C ALA A 42 6.22 -0.32 -9.16
N THR A 43 5.58 -0.63 -10.28
CA THR A 43 5.68 -1.95 -10.93
C THR A 43 7.08 -2.26 -11.47
N PRO A 44 7.50 -3.53 -11.60
CA PRO A 44 8.70 -3.96 -12.30
C PRO A 44 8.36 -4.80 -13.53
N LEU A 45 9.10 -4.46 -14.58
CA LEU A 45 9.79 -5.26 -15.60
C LEU A 45 9.33 -6.65 -16.09
N ARG A 46 8.76 -7.61 -15.35
CA ARG A 46 8.38 -8.93 -15.95
C ARG A 46 7.22 -9.64 -15.25
N PHE A 47 6.21 -10.01 -16.04
CA PHE A 47 5.06 -10.80 -15.63
C PHE A 47 5.30 -12.22 -16.13
N PRO A 48 5.06 -13.26 -15.32
CA PRO A 48 4.97 -14.60 -15.85
C PRO A 48 3.60 -14.73 -16.54
N ARG A 49 3.64 -14.78 -17.89
CA ARG A 49 2.57 -15.10 -18.86
C ARG A 49 1.90 -13.91 -19.56
N ASP A 50 2.24 -13.78 -20.85
CA ASP A 50 1.42 -13.36 -22.00
C ASP A 50 0.68 -12.01 -21.98
N ARG A 51 1.02 -11.07 -21.09
CA ARG A 51 0.59 -9.67 -21.22
C ARG A 51 1.78 -8.71 -21.18
N PRO A 52 1.90 -7.78 -22.15
CA PRO A 52 2.96 -6.77 -22.11
C PRO A 52 2.78 -5.87 -20.88
N ILE A 53 3.85 -5.70 -20.09
CA ILE A 53 3.91 -4.71 -19.00
C ILE A 53 4.35 -3.37 -19.58
N ARG A 54 3.74 -2.29 -19.11
CA ARG A 54 4.27 -0.93 -19.30
C ARG A 54 5.28 -0.63 -18.20
N MET A 55 6.55 -0.52 -18.55
CA MET A 55 7.60 -0.21 -17.59
C MET A 55 7.35 1.16 -16.94
N GLY A 56 7.53 1.26 -15.63
CA GLY A 56 7.45 2.53 -14.90
C GLY A 56 6.02 2.96 -14.56
N ALA A 57 5.03 2.07 -14.61
CA ALA A 57 3.71 2.40 -14.08
C ALA A 57 3.77 2.54 -12.54
N GLU A 58 3.21 3.64 -12.06
CA GLU A 58 3.10 3.98 -10.64
C GLU A 58 1.65 3.97 -10.21
N TYR A 59 1.39 3.53 -8.98
CA TYR A 59 0.09 3.61 -8.35
C TYR A 59 0.19 4.15 -6.94
N ARG A 60 -0.89 4.77 -6.47
CA ARG A 60 -1.02 5.27 -5.12
C ARG A 60 -2.39 5.00 -4.55
N TYR A 61 -2.43 4.44 -3.34
CA TYR A 61 -3.63 4.39 -2.51
C TYR A 61 -3.52 5.45 -1.42
N ILE A 62 -4.58 6.22 -1.24
CA ILE A 62 -4.66 7.27 -0.20
C ILE A 62 -5.87 6.97 0.67
N LEU A 63 -5.62 6.70 1.96
CA LEU A 63 -6.66 6.42 2.95
C LEU A 63 -6.73 7.56 3.96
N GLU A 64 -7.94 8.05 4.23
CA GLU A 64 -8.19 8.98 5.34
C GLU A 64 -8.00 8.28 6.69
N ALA A 65 -7.76 9.04 7.75
CA ALA A 65 -7.30 8.52 9.04
C ALA A 65 -8.12 7.33 9.59
N GLY A 66 -9.45 7.40 9.49
CA GLY A 66 -10.32 6.32 9.95
C GLY A 66 -10.19 5.02 9.14
N GLU A 67 -10.04 5.12 7.82
CA GLU A 67 -9.85 3.96 6.94
C GLU A 67 -8.44 3.39 7.07
N ALA A 68 -7.44 4.26 7.22
CA ALA A 68 -6.08 3.87 7.51
C ALA A 68 -5.97 3.12 8.84
N GLU A 69 -6.64 3.59 9.89
CA GLU A 69 -6.66 2.90 11.19
C GLU A 69 -7.27 1.49 11.08
N LYS A 70 -8.38 1.34 10.33
CA LYS A 70 -8.98 0.01 10.07
C LYS A 70 -8.02 -0.93 9.34
N LEU A 71 -7.34 -0.44 8.30
CA LEU A 71 -6.33 -1.20 7.56
C LEU A 71 -5.21 -1.66 8.49
N LEU A 72 -4.60 -0.74 9.23
CA LEU A 72 -3.50 -1.04 10.14
C LEU A 72 -3.93 -2.01 11.25
N ALA A 73 -5.16 -1.90 11.74
CA ALA A 73 -5.71 -2.82 12.72
C ALA A 73 -5.91 -4.23 12.14
N ALA A 74 -6.41 -4.35 10.91
CA ALA A 74 -6.56 -5.64 10.22
C ALA A 74 -5.20 -6.32 9.98
N LEU A 75 -4.19 -5.54 9.60
CA LEU A 75 -2.83 -6.03 9.35
C LEU A 75 -2.11 -6.46 10.64
N SER A 76 -2.32 -5.73 11.75
CA SER A 76 -1.67 -6.01 13.04
C SER A 76 -2.15 -7.30 13.73
N ARG A 77 -3.37 -7.76 13.42
CA ARG A 77 -4.00 -8.89 14.13
C ARG A 77 -3.40 -10.26 13.83
N ALA A 78 -2.64 -10.43 12.76
CA ALA A 78 -2.37 -11.77 12.22
C ALA A 78 -0.93 -12.30 12.36
N SER A 79 0.09 -11.49 12.67
CA SER A 79 1.47 -12.02 12.55
C SER A 79 2.54 -11.43 13.49
N GLY A 80 2.26 -10.45 14.33
CA GLY A 80 3.30 -9.78 15.13
C GLY A 80 4.29 -8.94 14.30
N ASP A 81 4.22 -9.02 12.96
CA ASP A 81 4.93 -8.14 12.04
C ASP A 81 4.35 -6.73 12.08
N ARG A 82 5.16 -5.75 11.66
CA ARG A 82 4.67 -4.39 11.49
C ARG A 82 3.73 -4.31 10.27
N PRO A 83 2.64 -3.52 10.32
CA PRO A 83 1.71 -3.39 9.20
C PRO A 83 2.39 -3.04 7.87
N GLU A 84 3.34 -2.11 7.88
CA GLU A 84 4.09 -1.68 6.70
C GLU A 84 4.91 -2.83 6.06
N GLN A 85 5.50 -3.72 6.87
CA GLN A 85 6.25 -4.88 6.39
C GLN A 85 5.30 -5.93 5.80
N ARG A 86 4.12 -6.08 6.39
CA ARG A 86 3.10 -6.99 5.89
C ARG A 86 2.54 -6.52 4.55
N ILE A 87 2.34 -5.22 4.38
CA ILE A 87 1.92 -4.65 3.09
C ILE A 87 2.94 -5.00 2.00
N ALA A 88 4.22 -4.75 2.28
CA ALA A 88 5.32 -5.09 1.38
C ALA A 88 5.37 -6.60 1.07
N ARG A 89 5.16 -7.48 2.06
CA ARG A 89 5.24 -8.93 1.84
C ARG A 89 4.03 -9.48 1.07
N GLU A 90 2.83 -9.11 1.48
CA GLU A 90 1.59 -9.79 1.06
C GLU A 90 0.93 -9.20 -0.19
N PHE A 91 1.25 -7.97 -0.58
CA PHE A 91 0.64 -7.34 -1.75
C PHE A 91 1.66 -7.04 -2.83
N GLU A 92 2.82 -6.55 -2.42
CA GLU A 92 3.84 -6.11 -3.36
C GLU A 92 4.65 -7.27 -3.93
N LEU A 93 4.73 -8.41 -3.22
CA LEU A 93 5.50 -9.57 -3.67
C LEU A 93 4.65 -10.75 -4.16
N SER A 94 3.33 -10.68 -4.01
CA SER A 94 2.48 -11.89 -3.97
C SER A 94 1.45 -12.06 -5.08
N TRP A 95 1.21 -11.09 -5.98
CA TRP A 95 0.70 -11.29 -7.35
C TRP A 95 0.15 -9.98 -7.96
N PRO A 96 0.38 -9.75 -9.26
CA PRO A 96 -0.05 -8.51 -9.92
C PRO A 96 -1.51 -8.49 -10.41
N GLU A 97 -2.24 -9.61 -10.38
CA GLU A 97 -3.68 -9.63 -10.74
C GLU A 97 -4.62 -9.37 -9.56
N ARG A 98 -4.09 -9.35 -8.33
CA ARG A 98 -4.83 -9.05 -7.09
C ARG A 98 -4.00 -8.20 -6.12
N PRO A 99 -3.69 -6.94 -6.48
CA PRO A 99 -2.91 -6.05 -5.65
C PRO A 99 -3.69 -5.64 -4.40
N LEU A 100 -3.02 -4.97 -3.47
CA LEU A 100 -3.56 -4.34 -2.26
C LEU A 100 -5.02 -3.86 -2.38
N LYS A 101 -5.41 -3.31 -3.54
CA LYS A 101 -6.79 -3.01 -3.93
C LYS A 101 -7.83 -4.04 -3.50
N ASP A 102 -7.66 -5.32 -3.85
CA ASP A 102 -8.64 -6.38 -3.55
C ASP A 102 -8.79 -6.62 -2.04
N TYR A 103 -7.69 -6.44 -1.32
CA TYR A 103 -7.69 -6.52 0.14
C TYR A 103 -8.39 -5.32 0.77
N LEU A 104 -8.14 -4.11 0.26
CA LEU A 104 -8.86 -2.90 0.69
C LEU A 104 -10.37 -3.03 0.42
N ASP A 105 -10.73 -3.51 -0.77
CA ASP A 105 -12.12 -3.74 -1.18
C ASP A 105 -12.77 -4.83 -0.30
N GLY A 106 -12.06 -5.92 -0.03
CA GLY A 106 -12.53 -7.00 0.85
C GLY A 106 -12.71 -6.58 2.31
N LEU A 107 -11.95 -5.59 2.77
CA LEU A 107 -12.14 -4.94 4.07
C LEU A 107 -13.25 -3.87 4.06
N GLY A 108 -13.82 -3.56 2.88
CA GLY A 108 -14.83 -2.51 2.72
C GLY A 108 -14.29 -1.11 2.99
N LEU A 109 -13.00 -0.88 2.74
CA LEU A 109 -12.35 0.41 3.00
C LEU A 109 -12.60 1.40 1.89
N THR A 110 -12.75 2.67 2.25
CA THR A 110 -12.78 3.78 1.28
C THR A 110 -11.39 4.36 1.07
N TYR A 111 -10.99 4.57 -0.18
CA TYR A 111 -9.69 5.10 -0.53
C TYR A 111 -9.73 5.86 -1.86
N GLN A 112 -8.81 6.80 -2.05
CA GLN A 112 -8.51 7.35 -3.37
C GLN A 112 -7.44 6.50 -4.04
N TYR A 113 -7.59 6.28 -5.34
CA TYR A 113 -6.64 5.54 -6.16
C TYR A 113 -6.14 6.42 -7.30
N GLU A 114 -4.83 6.60 -7.37
CA GLU A 114 -4.15 7.29 -8.46
C GLU A 114 -3.30 6.26 -9.21
N TYR A 115 -3.32 6.33 -10.54
CA TYR A 115 -2.51 5.48 -11.41
C TYR A 115 -1.90 6.34 -12.51
N THR A 116 -0.59 6.25 -12.65
CA THR A 116 0.15 6.87 -13.75
C THR A 116 0.64 5.76 -14.67
N GLU A 117 0.25 5.87 -15.93
CA GLU A 117 0.66 4.92 -16.95
C GLU A 117 2.16 5.06 -17.26
N GLY A 118 2.88 3.94 -17.24
CA GLY A 118 4.27 3.86 -17.70
C GLY A 118 4.40 3.79 -19.21
N GLU A 119 5.63 3.80 -19.73
CA GLU A 119 5.87 3.69 -21.18
C GLU A 119 5.52 2.29 -21.71
N SER A 120 4.83 2.25 -22.84
CA SER A 120 4.62 1.02 -23.61
C SER A 120 5.86 0.78 -24.47
N ILE A 121 6.55 -0.35 -24.27
CA ILE A 121 7.70 -0.76 -25.09
C ILE A 121 7.23 -1.71 -26.19
#